data_AF-A0A3N6MKK7-F1
#
_entry.id   AF-A0A3N6MKK7-F1
#
_cell.length_a   1.000
_cell.length_b   1.000
_cell.length_c   1.000
_cell.angle_alpha   90.00
_cell.angle_beta   90.00
_cell.angle_gamma   90.00
#
_symmetry.space_group_name_H-M   'P 1'
#
loop_
_entity.id
_entity.type
_entity.pdbx_description
1 polymer ?
#
loop_
_entity_poly.entity_id
_entity_poly.type
_entity_poly.pdbx_seq_one_letter_code
_entity_poly.pdbx_strand_id
1 'polypeptide(L)'
;MTDLEQLPRTDNEYVRKDDSVQWLRERSEPTSEEIVDAITPKPYGQKGKTFNKSISDVRIKGDAEFVETIAGLLKAFVDCESMNTRLDIQLQKVKHKETGEPTDAWSLYLKSAERGSGRQP
;
A
#
# COMPACT_ATOMS: atom_id res chain seq x y z
N MET A 1 -5.24 -9.96 17.68
CA MET A 1 -6.22 -10.40 16.66
C MET A 1 -7.02 -9.16 16.27
N THR A 2 -7.13 -8.88 14.98
CA THR A 2 -7.81 -7.67 14.47
C THR A 2 -9.30 -7.95 14.21
N ASP A 3 -10.12 -6.91 14.11
CA ASP A 3 -11.54 -7.07 13.69
C ASP A 3 -11.64 -7.68 12.27
N LEU A 4 -10.68 -7.34 11.40
CA LEU A 4 -10.61 -7.87 10.03
C LEU A 4 -10.43 -9.40 10.00
N GLU A 5 -9.63 -9.95 10.93
CA GLU A 5 -9.41 -11.40 11.04
C GLU A 5 -10.66 -12.16 11.47
N GLN A 6 -11.64 -11.49 12.07
CA GLN A 6 -12.86 -12.07 12.60
C GLN A 6 -14.05 -11.99 11.64
N LEU A 7 -13.91 -11.28 10.50
CA LEU A 7 -14.99 -11.14 9.54
C LEU A 7 -15.36 -12.50 8.90
N PRO A 8 -16.67 -12.77 8.66
CA PRO A 8 -17.10 -13.95 7.93
C PRO A 8 -16.49 -14.02 6.53
N ARG A 9 -16.05 -15.22 6.14
CA ARG A 9 -15.46 -15.48 4.83
C ARG A 9 -16.25 -16.53 4.07
N THR A 10 -16.26 -16.40 2.76
CA THR A 10 -16.68 -17.46 1.84
C THR A 10 -15.64 -18.57 1.78
N ASP A 11 -15.98 -19.70 1.19
CA ASP A 11 -15.05 -20.84 0.98
C ASP A 11 -13.81 -20.45 0.15
N ASN A 12 -13.88 -19.34 -0.59
CA ASN A 12 -12.77 -18.79 -1.37
C ASN A 12 -12.02 -17.66 -0.63
N GLU A 13 -12.16 -17.55 0.69
CA GLU A 13 -11.52 -16.54 1.56
C GLU A 13 -11.96 -15.08 1.31
N TYR A 14 -12.98 -14.84 0.49
CA TYR A 14 -13.53 -13.48 0.32
C TYR A 14 -14.47 -13.10 1.47
N VAL A 15 -14.35 -11.86 1.95
CA VAL A 15 -15.34 -11.21 2.83
C VAL A 15 -16.49 -10.69 1.96
N ARG A 16 -17.74 -10.83 2.42
CA ARG A 16 -18.91 -10.35 1.67
C ARG A 16 -18.93 -8.82 1.64
N LYS A 17 -19.58 -8.26 0.62
CA LYS A 17 -19.65 -6.80 0.41
C LYS A 17 -20.25 -6.08 1.63
N ASP A 18 -21.35 -6.58 2.17
CA ASP A 18 -22.05 -5.92 3.28
C ASP A 18 -21.18 -5.90 4.55
N ASP A 19 -20.52 -7.02 4.86
CA ASP A 19 -19.55 -7.12 5.98
C ASP A 19 -18.37 -6.17 5.78
N SER A 20 -17.87 -6.04 4.53
CA SER A 20 -16.76 -5.14 4.18
C SER A 20 -17.15 -3.66 4.33
N VAL A 21 -18.38 -3.31 3.91
CA VAL A 21 -18.92 -1.94 4.04
C VAL A 21 -19.13 -1.58 5.51
N GLN A 22 -19.68 -2.50 6.29
CA GLN A 22 -19.85 -2.30 7.72
C GLN A 22 -18.50 -2.11 8.42
N TRP A 23 -17.55 -3.03 8.18
CA TRP A 23 -16.20 -2.96 8.73
C TRP A 23 -15.53 -1.60 8.44
N LEU A 24 -15.63 -1.11 7.20
CA LEU A 24 -15.05 0.17 6.79
C LEU A 24 -15.70 1.36 7.53
N ARG A 25 -17.02 1.35 7.71
CA ARG A 25 -17.76 2.43 8.41
C ARG A 25 -17.40 2.55 9.89
N GLU A 26 -16.95 1.45 10.49
CA GLU A 26 -16.57 1.38 11.89
C GLU A 26 -15.11 1.75 12.13
N ARG A 27 -14.32 2.03 11.08
CA ARG A 27 -12.92 2.46 11.23
C ARG A 27 -12.87 3.96 11.51
N SER A 28 -12.14 4.35 12.55
CA SER A 28 -11.71 5.73 12.75
C SER A 28 -10.63 6.11 11.73
N GLU A 29 -10.55 7.39 11.41
CA GLU A 29 -9.41 7.93 10.66
C GLU A 29 -8.14 7.79 11.52
N PRO A 30 -7.09 7.12 11.02
CA PRO A 30 -5.86 6.93 11.77
C PRO A 30 -5.01 8.21 11.78
N THR A 31 -4.26 8.39 12.84
CA THR A 31 -3.19 9.39 12.91
C THR A 31 -1.98 8.96 12.07
N SER A 32 -1.08 9.91 11.75
CA SER A 32 0.17 9.59 11.06
C SER A 32 1.03 8.58 11.81
N GLU A 33 1.08 8.67 13.14
CA GLU A 33 1.84 7.75 14.00
C GLU A 33 1.29 6.32 13.90
N GLU A 34 -0.04 6.16 14.01
CA GLU A 34 -0.70 4.86 13.84
C GLU A 34 -0.46 4.26 12.45
N ILE A 35 -0.42 5.09 11.39
CA ILE A 35 -0.08 4.62 10.05
C ILE A 35 1.36 4.10 10.01
N VAL A 36 2.32 4.86 10.55
CA VAL A 36 3.74 4.48 10.55
C VAL A 36 3.97 3.19 11.33
N ASP A 37 3.37 3.06 12.51
CA ASP A 37 3.49 1.88 13.37
C ASP A 37 2.88 0.61 12.74
N ALA A 38 1.84 0.76 11.91
CA ALA A 38 1.22 -0.35 11.21
C ALA A 38 2.00 -0.82 9.96
N ILE A 39 2.99 -0.07 9.48
CA ILE A 39 3.75 -0.40 8.28
C ILE A 39 4.83 -1.44 8.57
N THR A 40 4.70 -2.61 7.93
CA THR A 40 5.75 -3.62 7.92
C THR A 40 6.64 -3.45 6.69
N PRO A 41 7.92 -3.03 6.86
CA PRO A 41 8.81 -2.81 5.73
C PRO A 41 9.16 -4.14 5.04
N LYS A 42 9.40 -4.06 3.73
CA LYS A 42 9.97 -5.17 2.97
C LYS A 42 11.39 -5.47 3.46
N PRO A 43 11.72 -6.70 3.89
CA PRO A 43 13.07 -7.01 4.35
C PRO A 43 14.15 -6.88 3.27
N TYR A 44 15.38 -6.56 3.69
CA TYR A 44 16.50 -6.36 2.76
C TYR A 44 16.83 -7.62 1.97
N GLY A 45 17.29 -7.45 0.73
CA GLY A 45 17.72 -8.55 -0.14
C GLY A 45 16.60 -9.44 -0.68
N GLN A 46 15.34 -9.22 -0.29
CA GLN A 46 14.22 -10.07 -0.72
C GLN A 46 13.77 -9.79 -2.16
N LYS A 47 13.64 -10.86 -2.98
CA LYS A 47 13.18 -10.83 -4.38
C LYS A 47 12.07 -11.86 -4.64
N GLY A 48 10.91 -11.44 -5.12
CA GLY A 48 9.78 -12.34 -5.45
C GLY A 48 8.44 -11.86 -4.87
N LYS A 49 7.34 -12.50 -5.28
CA LYS A 49 5.97 -12.25 -4.78
C LYS A 49 5.45 -13.34 -3.83
N THR A 50 6.22 -14.41 -3.66
CA THR A 50 5.86 -15.61 -2.87
C THR A 50 6.59 -15.56 -1.54
N PHE A 51 6.07 -14.82 -0.57
CA PHE A 51 6.68 -14.79 0.75
C PHE A 51 5.64 -14.92 1.86
N ASN A 52 5.99 -15.71 2.88
CA ASN A 52 5.19 -15.97 4.09
C ASN A 52 5.16 -14.78 5.06
N LYS A 53 5.71 -13.61 4.69
CA LYS A 53 5.72 -12.42 5.53
C LYS A 53 4.79 -11.36 4.91
N SER A 54 3.86 -10.87 5.72
CA SER A 54 3.01 -9.73 5.38
C SER A 54 3.87 -8.47 5.24
N ILE A 55 3.91 -7.89 4.05
CA ILE A 55 4.57 -6.61 3.77
C ILE A 55 3.46 -5.59 3.54
N SER A 56 3.61 -4.38 4.08
CA SER A 56 2.65 -3.30 3.87
C SER A 56 2.96 -2.55 2.58
N ASP A 57 2.04 -2.57 1.62
CA ASP A 57 2.09 -1.76 0.40
C ASP A 57 0.72 -1.20 0.03
N VAL A 58 0.72 -0.02 -0.60
CA VAL A 58 -0.48 0.67 -1.06
C VAL A 58 -0.38 0.93 -2.55
N ARG A 59 -1.47 0.64 -3.28
CA ARG A 59 -1.62 1.00 -4.69
C ARG A 59 -2.93 1.75 -4.90
N ILE A 60 -2.81 2.95 -5.46
CA ILE A 60 -3.94 3.76 -5.89
C ILE A 60 -3.88 3.91 -7.40
N LYS A 61 -5.05 3.83 -8.05
CA LYS A 61 -5.20 4.07 -9.48
C LYS A 61 -6.50 4.82 -9.73
N GLY A 62 -6.44 5.88 -10.52
CA GLY A 62 -7.59 6.72 -10.88
C GLY A 62 -7.15 7.84 -11.82
N ASP A 63 -8.00 8.84 -12.06
CA ASP A 63 -7.57 10.07 -12.70
C ASP A 63 -6.61 10.88 -11.80
N ALA A 64 -6.09 12.00 -12.33
CA ALA A 64 -5.13 12.82 -11.60
C ALA A 64 -5.70 13.41 -10.31
N GLU A 65 -6.91 13.98 -10.36
CA GLU A 65 -7.55 14.64 -9.21
C GLU A 65 -7.82 13.66 -8.07
N PHE A 66 -8.28 12.46 -8.40
CA PHE A 66 -8.48 11.39 -7.44
C PHE A 66 -7.16 10.94 -6.79
N VAL A 67 -6.11 10.70 -7.60
CA VAL A 67 -4.81 10.27 -7.05
C VAL A 67 -4.21 11.34 -6.15
N GLU A 68 -4.27 12.63 -6.52
CA GLU A 68 -3.78 13.73 -5.70
C GLU A 68 -4.54 13.85 -4.37
N THR A 69 -5.88 13.72 -4.42
CA THR A 69 -6.73 13.79 -3.23
C THR A 69 -6.37 12.69 -2.23
N ILE A 70 -6.30 11.43 -2.68
CA ILE A 70 -6.00 10.30 -1.79
C ILE A 70 -4.54 10.30 -1.35
N ALA A 71 -3.60 10.77 -2.18
CA ALA A 71 -2.19 10.89 -1.81
C ALA A 71 -1.99 11.78 -0.57
N GLY A 72 -2.88 12.75 -0.35
CA GLY A 72 -2.90 13.57 0.86
C GLY A 72 -3.01 12.76 2.16
N LEU A 73 -3.73 11.65 2.15
CA LEU A 73 -3.93 10.75 3.30
C LEU A 73 -2.73 9.84 3.57
N LEU A 74 -1.82 9.72 2.59
CA LEU A 74 -0.68 8.79 2.65
C LEU A 74 0.64 9.49 2.93
N LYS A 75 0.61 10.77 3.30
CA LYS A 75 1.83 11.55 3.61
C LYS A 75 2.68 10.92 4.71
N ALA A 76 2.07 10.22 5.67
CA ALA A 76 2.76 9.51 6.74
C ALA A 76 3.76 8.45 6.23
N PHE A 77 3.61 7.93 5.01
CA PHE A 77 4.62 7.04 4.41
C PHE A 77 5.99 7.72 4.23
N VAL A 78 6.03 9.06 4.14
CA VAL A 78 7.28 9.82 4.08
C VAL A 78 8.08 9.66 5.37
N ASP A 79 7.40 9.51 6.52
CA ASP A 79 8.04 9.35 7.83
C ASP A 79 8.66 7.95 8.00
N CYS A 80 8.34 7.00 7.11
CA CYS A 80 9.04 5.70 7.04
C CYS A 80 10.45 5.81 6.43
N GLU A 81 10.82 6.95 5.86
CA GLU A 81 12.16 7.21 5.33
C GLU A 81 13.14 7.46 6.51
N SER A 82 14.08 6.54 6.73
CA SER A 82 15.00 6.62 7.87
C SER A 82 16.40 6.08 7.52
N MET A 83 17.28 5.96 8.51
CA MET A 83 18.58 5.30 8.32
C MET A 83 18.45 3.79 8.08
N ASN A 84 17.36 3.17 8.55
CA ASN A 84 17.15 1.71 8.49
C ASN A 84 16.13 1.30 7.43
N THR A 85 15.30 2.24 6.98
CA THR A 85 14.20 1.99 6.04
C THR A 85 14.19 3.08 4.96
N ARG A 86 13.66 2.74 3.78
CA ARG A 86 13.48 3.67 2.67
C ARG A 86 12.06 3.58 2.15
N LEU A 87 11.54 4.70 1.68
CA LEU A 87 10.29 4.76 0.94
C LEU A 87 10.55 4.42 -0.53
N ASP A 88 10.03 3.28 -0.99
CA ASP A 88 9.95 2.98 -2.41
C ASP A 88 8.63 3.58 -2.95
N ILE A 89 8.74 4.69 -3.70
CA ILE A 89 7.62 5.41 -4.33
C ILE A 89 7.67 5.28 -5.86
N GLN A 90 6.53 5.00 -6.49
CA GLN A 90 6.37 5.01 -7.94
C GLN A 90 5.06 5.70 -8.34
N LEU A 91 5.18 6.85 -9.00
CA LEU A 91 4.07 7.61 -9.58
C LEU A 91 4.21 7.61 -11.10
N GLN A 92 3.18 7.15 -11.82
CA GLN A 92 3.25 7.04 -13.28
C GLN A 92 1.87 7.10 -13.94
N LYS A 93 1.82 7.62 -15.18
CA LYS A 93 0.65 7.44 -16.06
C LYS A 93 0.48 5.97 -16.41
N VAL A 94 -0.75 5.51 -16.33
CA VAL A 94 -1.15 4.17 -16.73
C VAL A 94 -1.16 4.12 -18.25
N LYS A 95 -0.53 3.10 -18.82
CA LYS A 95 -0.56 2.83 -20.25
C LYS A 95 -1.64 1.81 -20.59
N HIS A 96 -2.28 1.99 -21.73
CA HIS A 96 -3.18 1.00 -22.29
C HIS A 96 -2.38 -0.28 -22.60
N LYS A 97 -2.90 -1.43 -22.16
CA LYS A 97 -2.13 -2.70 -22.17
C LYS A 97 -1.78 -3.17 -23.58
N GLU A 98 -2.66 -2.89 -24.55
CA GLU A 98 -2.54 -3.39 -25.92
C GLU A 98 -1.77 -2.42 -26.82
N THR A 99 -1.93 -1.11 -26.63
CA THR A 99 -1.34 -0.08 -27.51
C THR A 99 -0.09 0.55 -26.91
N GLY A 100 0.13 0.43 -25.60
CA GLY A 100 1.25 1.07 -24.91
C GLY A 100 1.12 2.59 -24.75
N GLU A 101 0.03 3.17 -25.25
CA GLU A 101 -0.23 4.61 -25.17
C GLU A 101 -0.64 5.02 -23.75
N PRO A 102 -0.21 6.19 -23.26
CA PRO A 102 -0.68 6.73 -21.99
C PRO A 102 -2.19 6.96 -22.01
N THR A 103 -2.85 6.56 -20.92
CA THR A 103 -4.23 6.95 -20.60
C THR A 103 -4.24 8.20 -19.72
N ASP A 104 -5.42 8.73 -19.42
CA ASP A 104 -5.60 9.81 -18.44
C ASP A 104 -5.52 9.33 -16.98
N ALA A 105 -5.43 8.01 -16.77
CA ALA A 105 -5.27 7.45 -15.44
C ALA A 105 -3.81 7.50 -14.97
N TRP A 106 -3.66 7.75 -13.68
CA TRP A 106 -2.41 7.69 -12.94
C TRP A 106 -2.42 6.51 -11.97
N SER A 107 -1.24 6.05 -11.60
CA SER A 107 -1.05 5.09 -10.52
C SER A 107 0.03 5.55 -9.57
N LEU A 108 -0.26 5.45 -8.27
CA LEU A 108 0.67 5.68 -7.16
C LEU A 108 0.88 4.37 -6.43
N TYR A 109 2.14 3.97 -6.28
CA TYR A 109 2.55 2.81 -5.51
C TYR A 109 3.51 3.25 -4.40
N LEU A 110 3.21 2.86 -3.16
CA LEU A 110 3.97 3.19 -1.96
C LEU A 110 4.25 1.92 -1.16
N LYS A 111 5.49 1.77 -0.70
CA LYS A 111 5.87 0.75 0.29
C LYS A 111 7.14 1.18 1.02
N SER A 112 7.32 0.69 2.25
CA SER A 112 8.59 0.81 2.97
C SER A 112 9.46 -0.42 2.71
N ALA A 113 10.78 -0.25 2.65
CA ALA A 113 11.74 -1.33 2.53
C ALA A 113 12.93 -1.11 3.47
N GLU A 114 13.45 -2.17 4.07
CA GLU A 114 14.70 -2.10 4.84
C GLU A 114 15.85 -1.67 3.93
N ARG A 115 16.67 -0.75 4.44
CA ARG A 115 17.95 -0.39 3.84
C ARG A 115 18.93 -1.53 4.10
N GLY A 116 19.65 -1.94 3.05
CA GLY A 116 20.75 -2.88 3.23
C GLY A 116 21.88 -2.25 4.03
N SER A 117 22.59 -3.08 4.80
CA SER A 117 23.82 -2.69 5.51
C SER A 117 25.02 -2.46 4.58
N GLY A 118 24.80 -2.12 3.31
CA GLY A 118 25.85 -1.94 2.31
C GLY A 118 25.35 -1.18 1.09
N ARG A 119 26.23 -0.34 0.54
CA ARG A 119 26.07 0.37 -0.74
C ARG A 119 25.47 -0.60 -1.77
N GLN A 120 24.29 -0.30 -2.32
CA GLN A 120 23.86 -0.99 -3.53
C GLN A 120 24.81 -0.58 -4.67
N PRO A 121 25.16 -1.53 -5.58
CA PRO A 121 26.02 -1.25 -6.72
C PRO A 121 25.44 -0.18 -7.65
#